data_AF-A0A8J5CTZ5-F1
#
_entry.id   AF-A0A8J5CTZ5-F1
#
_cell.length_a   1.000
_cell.length_b   1.000
_cell.length_c   1.000
_cell.angle_alpha   90.00
_cell.angle_beta   90.00
_cell.angle_gamma   90.00
#
_symmetry.space_group_name_H-M   'P 1'
#
loop_
_entity.id
_entity.type
_entity.pdbx_description
1 polymer ?
#
loop_
_entity_poly.entity_id
_entity_poly.type
_entity_poly.pdbx_seq_one_letter_code
_entity_poly.pdbx_strand_id
1 'polypeptide(L)'
;MTLSFRTDRKYRTHGGTIIFLRDDIALNAKTLLSYSDGQVELQAIYIQARNMVLINCYRPPSCCPKNFSSAMEALRHLQDSLSIPTPDIILTGDFNFPFLKWPEGILTGSTLADKCQAESLLEIANSTFLIQVITEPTRGKNILDLLFTNNCDAVNNISAEKTIFSDHNLLRIHTNYQKSTLPPEVTSPAEKNPFSSLNFLAAKSTGSS
;
A
#
# COMPACT_ATOMS: atom_id res chain seq x y z
N MET A 1 -2.73 19.44 -6.96
CA MET A 1 -1.63 18.64 -7.49
C MET A 1 -1.56 17.34 -6.70
N THR A 2 -2.14 16.27 -7.24
CA THR A 2 -2.17 14.92 -6.64
C THR A 2 -0.75 14.44 -6.35
N LEU A 3 -0.50 13.94 -5.14
CA LEU A 3 0.79 13.33 -4.78
C LEU A 3 0.79 11.87 -5.17
N SER A 4 1.86 11.40 -5.81
CA SER A 4 2.02 9.99 -6.19
C SER A 4 3.22 9.36 -5.49
N PHE A 5 3.01 8.19 -4.91
CA PHE A 5 4.07 7.31 -4.42
C PHE A 5 4.21 6.16 -5.40
N ARG A 6 5.44 5.81 -5.80
CA ARG A 6 5.71 4.76 -6.79
C ARG A 6 6.77 3.77 -6.35
N THR A 7 6.56 2.52 -6.68
CA THR A 7 7.54 1.45 -6.52
C THR A 7 7.64 0.74 -7.87
N ASP A 8 8.68 1.11 -8.63
CA ASP A 8 8.92 0.62 -9.97
C ASP A 8 9.82 -0.63 -9.97
N ARG A 9 9.65 -1.49 -10.97
CA ARG A 9 10.51 -2.66 -11.16
C ARG A 9 11.89 -2.25 -11.63
N LYS A 10 12.93 -2.78 -10.98
CA LYS A 10 14.33 -2.47 -11.34
C LYS A 10 14.79 -3.06 -12.69
N TYR A 11 14.17 -4.14 -13.17
CA TYR A 11 14.72 -4.95 -14.29
C TYR A 11 13.70 -5.38 -15.35
N ARG A 12 12.50 -4.79 -15.37
CA ARG A 12 11.48 -5.07 -16.39
C ARG A 12 10.86 -3.76 -16.89
N THR A 13 10.48 -3.76 -18.16
CA THR A 13 9.93 -2.57 -18.86
C THR A 13 8.51 -2.21 -18.45
N HIS A 14 7.79 -3.09 -17.74
CA HIS A 14 6.40 -2.90 -17.37
C HIS A 14 6.11 -3.40 -15.94
N GLY A 15 5.26 -2.67 -15.23
CA GLY A 15 4.76 -3.03 -13.89
C GLY A 15 5.23 -2.07 -12.80
N GLY A 16 4.96 -2.45 -11.55
CA GLY A 16 5.13 -1.60 -10.39
C GLY A 16 3.80 -1.27 -9.73
N THR A 17 3.86 -0.73 -8.53
CA THR A 17 2.70 -0.22 -7.80
C THR A 17 2.77 1.29 -7.70
N ILE A 18 1.60 1.92 -7.70
CA ILE A 18 1.44 3.36 -7.54
C ILE A 18 0.27 3.64 -6.60
N ILE A 19 0.46 4.64 -5.74
CA ILE A 19 -0.59 5.18 -4.88
C ILE A 19 -0.74 6.66 -5.22
N PHE A 20 -1.97 7.06 -5.56
CA PHE A 20 -2.34 8.46 -5.78
C PHE A 20 -3.13 8.99 -4.59
N LEU A 21 -2.69 10.12 -4.04
CA LEU A 21 -3.39 10.81 -2.96
C LEU A 21 -3.90 12.17 -3.42
N ARG A 22 -5.15 12.47 -3.08
CA ARG A 22 -5.72 13.81 -3.18
C ARG A 22 -4.98 14.75 -2.23
N ASP A 23 -4.77 16.00 -2.65
CA ASP A 23 -3.94 16.99 -1.96
C ASP A 23 -4.25 17.16 -0.47
N ASP A 24 -5.54 17.18 -0.10
CA ASP A 24 -6.02 17.36 1.27
C ASP A 24 -5.74 16.15 2.19
N ILE A 25 -5.47 14.98 1.60
CA ILE A 25 -5.09 13.74 2.30
C ILE A 25 -3.56 13.57 2.25
N ALA A 26 -2.93 14.02 1.17
CA ALA A 26 -1.50 13.89 0.93
C ALA A 26 -0.63 14.72 1.89
N LEU A 27 -1.21 15.70 2.57
CA LEU A 27 -0.47 16.54 3.52
C LEU A 27 0.22 15.67 4.58
N ASN A 28 1.55 15.77 4.64
CA ASN A 28 2.42 15.00 5.53
C ASN A 28 2.36 13.48 5.34
N ALA A 29 1.92 13.00 4.17
CA ALA A 29 2.04 11.59 3.83
C ALA A 29 3.53 11.20 3.69
N LYS A 30 3.93 10.09 4.30
CA LYS A 30 5.33 9.64 4.34
C LYS A 30 5.43 8.20 3.85
N THR A 31 6.41 7.91 3.01
CA THR A 31 6.75 6.52 2.67
C THR A 31 7.30 5.82 3.91
N LEU A 32 6.67 4.71 4.30
CA LEU A 32 7.18 3.82 5.34
C LEU A 32 7.96 2.65 4.72
N LEU A 33 7.51 2.15 3.57
CA LEU A 33 8.13 1.03 2.88
C LEU A 33 8.05 1.23 1.36
N SER A 34 9.16 0.95 0.67
CA SER A 34 9.19 0.80 -0.79
C SER A 34 10.09 -0.39 -1.11
N TYR A 35 9.46 -1.51 -1.46
CA TYR A 35 10.09 -2.79 -1.69
C TYR A 35 9.79 -3.28 -3.11
N SER A 36 10.84 -3.66 -3.84
CA SER A 36 10.73 -4.34 -5.12
C SER A 36 11.91 -5.28 -5.29
N ASP A 37 11.64 -6.56 -5.52
CA ASP A 37 12.64 -7.56 -5.86
C ASP A 37 12.57 -8.01 -7.34
N GLY A 38 11.73 -7.32 -8.14
CA GLY A 38 11.51 -7.58 -9.55
C GLY A 38 10.40 -8.58 -9.85
N GLN A 39 9.86 -9.25 -8.82
CA GLN A 39 8.61 -10.01 -8.93
C GLN A 39 7.51 -9.37 -8.09
N VAL A 40 7.78 -9.11 -6.82
CA VAL A 40 6.81 -8.56 -5.86
C VAL A 40 7.12 -7.09 -5.63
N GLU A 41 6.08 -6.28 -5.66
CA GLU A 41 6.15 -4.86 -5.37
C GLU A 41 5.27 -4.53 -4.18
N LEU A 42 5.85 -3.91 -3.16
CA LEU A 42 5.16 -3.56 -1.93
C LEU A 42 5.50 -2.12 -1.56
N GLN A 43 4.47 -1.30 -1.45
CA GLN A 43 4.60 0.11 -1.08
C GLN A 43 3.70 0.40 0.11
N ALA A 44 4.24 1.01 1.16
CA ALA A 44 3.46 1.49 2.29
C ALA A 44 3.70 2.97 2.52
N ILE A 45 2.62 3.71 2.74
CA ILE A 45 2.65 5.11 3.11
C ILE A 45 1.84 5.32 4.40
N TYR A 46 2.35 6.19 5.27
CA TYR A 46 1.60 6.71 6.40
C TYR A 46 0.92 8.01 6.00
N ILE A 47 -0.38 8.11 6.25
CA ILE A 47 -1.23 9.25 5.98
C ILE A 47 -1.60 9.87 7.34
N GLN A 48 -0.85 10.89 7.74
CA GLN A 48 -1.03 11.55 9.03
C GLN A 48 -2.44 12.15 9.19
N ALA A 49 -2.99 12.71 8.10
CA ALA A 49 -4.34 13.29 8.08
C ALA A 49 -5.47 12.28 8.36
N ARG A 50 -5.18 10.98 8.48
CA ARG A 50 -6.13 9.92 8.84
C ARG A 50 -5.62 8.99 9.92
N ASN A 51 -4.40 9.19 10.42
CA ASN A 51 -3.68 8.20 11.21
C ASN A 51 -3.79 6.79 10.59
N MET A 52 -3.45 6.68 9.31
CA MET A 52 -3.68 5.47 8.51
C MET A 52 -2.41 5.06 7.76
N VAL A 53 -2.15 3.76 7.68
CA VAL A 53 -1.14 3.16 6.80
C VAL A 53 -1.84 2.54 5.60
N LEU A 54 -1.57 3.07 4.41
CA LEU A 54 -2.04 2.50 3.15
C LEU A 54 -0.89 1.72 2.51
N ILE A 55 -1.12 0.42 2.30
CA ILE A 55 -0.17 -0.54 1.76
C ILE A 55 -0.73 -1.09 0.45
N ASN A 56 0.03 -0.96 -0.63
CA ASN A 56 -0.28 -1.56 -1.92
C ASN A 56 0.74 -2.66 -2.25
N CYS A 57 0.25 -3.86 -2.51
CA CYS A 57 1.04 -5.05 -2.83
C CYS A 57 0.64 -5.57 -4.21
N TYR A 58 1.63 -5.87 -5.05
CA TYR A 58 1.42 -6.64 -6.26
C TYR A 58 2.26 -7.91 -6.20
N ARG A 59 1.60 -9.07 -6.29
CA ARG A 59 2.23 -10.38 -6.47
C ARG A 59 1.78 -10.99 -7.80
N PRO A 60 2.71 -11.28 -8.73
CA PRO A 60 2.36 -11.85 -10.03
C PRO A 60 1.90 -13.31 -9.90
N PRO A 61 1.15 -13.84 -10.88
CA PRO A 61 0.62 -15.21 -10.81
C PRO A 61 1.71 -16.28 -10.72
N SER A 62 2.86 -16.06 -11.38
CA SER A 62 4.02 -16.97 -11.39
C SER A 62 5.10 -16.56 -10.38
N CYS A 63 4.73 -15.96 -9.24
CA CYS A 63 5.70 -15.53 -8.24
C CYS A 63 6.40 -16.73 -7.60
N CYS A 64 7.72 -16.66 -7.47
CA CYS A 64 8.45 -17.69 -6.76
C CYS A 64 8.28 -17.55 -5.23
N PRO A 65 8.31 -18.65 -4.46
CA PRO A 65 8.11 -18.61 -3.01
C PRO A 65 9.11 -17.73 -2.26
N LYS A 66 10.37 -17.69 -2.69
CA LYS A 66 11.42 -16.89 -2.05
C LYS A 66 11.11 -15.39 -2.14
N ASN A 67 10.71 -14.91 -3.31
CA ASN A 67 10.38 -13.50 -3.53
C ASN A 67 9.19 -13.07 -2.66
N PHE A 68 8.11 -13.87 -2.65
CA PHE A 68 6.97 -13.57 -1.81
C PHE A 68 7.31 -13.61 -0.31
N SER A 69 8.09 -14.60 0.13
CA SER A 69 8.54 -14.69 1.53
C SER A 69 9.32 -13.45 1.98
N SER A 70 10.24 -12.94 1.14
CA SER A 70 11.00 -11.73 1.44
C SER A 70 10.13 -10.47 1.50
N ALA A 71 9.11 -10.37 0.63
CA ALA A 71 8.14 -9.29 0.71
C ALA A 71 7.28 -9.37 1.98
N MET A 72 6.87 -10.58 2.39
CA MET A 72 6.12 -10.82 3.63
C MET A 72 6.96 -10.51 4.88
N GLU A 73 8.26 -10.78 4.85
CA GLU A 73 9.19 -10.37 5.92
C GLU A 73 9.30 -8.84 6.02
N ALA A 74 9.42 -8.14 4.89
CA ALA A 74 9.39 -6.68 4.88
C ALA A 74 8.07 -6.10 5.42
N LEU A 75 6.95 -6.75 5.11
CA LEU A 75 5.63 -6.37 5.64
C LEU A 75 5.54 -6.60 7.16
N ARG A 76 6.07 -7.72 7.68
CA ARG A 76 6.13 -7.97 9.13
C ARG A 76 6.95 -6.92 9.86
N HIS A 77 8.15 -6.60 9.36
CA HIS A 77 8.99 -5.56 9.95
C HIS A 77 8.31 -4.18 9.96
N LEU A 78 7.57 -3.85 8.90
CA LEU A 78 6.76 -2.64 8.89
C LEU A 78 5.71 -2.68 10.01
N GLN A 79 4.96 -3.77 10.15
CA GLN A 79 3.93 -3.91 11.18
C GLN A 79 4.51 -3.80 12.60
N ASP A 80 5.63 -4.46 12.87
CA ASP A 80 6.33 -4.41 14.17
C ASP A 80 6.84 -3.00 14.50
N SER A 81 7.08 -2.16 13.49
CA SER A 81 7.54 -0.78 13.67
C SER A 81 6.42 0.24 13.91
N LEU A 82 5.15 -0.16 13.79
CA LEU A 82 4.02 0.75 13.95
C LEU A 82 3.82 1.15 15.43
N SER A 83 3.36 2.38 15.64
CA SER A 83 3.05 2.90 16.97
C SER A 83 1.87 2.17 17.62
N ILE A 84 1.82 2.18 18.95
CA ILE A 84 0.66 1.74 19.74
C ILE A 84 -0.06 2.99 20.28
N PRO A 85 -1.40 3.13 20.10
CA PRO A 85 -2.29 2.22 19.38
C PRO A 85 -1.99 2.18 17.88
N THR A 86 -2.17 0.99 17.29
CA THR A 86 -1.91 0.76 15.86
C THR A 86 -2.79 1.70 15.02
N PRO A 87 -2.21 2.40 14.02
CA PRO A 87 -3.01 3.19 13.08
C PRO A 87 -3.99 2.30 12.31
N ASP A 88 -4.96 2.92 11.63
CA ASP A 88 -5.79 2.18 10.68
C ASP A 88 -4.90 1.62 9.56
N ILE A 89 -5.08 0.37 9.19
CA ILE A 89 -4.31 -0.30 8.14
C ILE A 89 -5.25 -0.65 7.01
N ILE A 90 -4.85 -0.30 5.79
CA ILE A 90 -5.42 -0.83 4.55
C ILE A 90 -4.29 -1.49 3.78
N LEU A 91 -4.30 -2.81 3.72
CA LEU A 91 -3.45 -3.59 2.84
C LEU A 91 -4.27 -4.04 1.64
N THR A 92 -3.88 -3.60 0.45
CA THR A 92 -4.62 -3.89 -0.77
C THR A 92 -3.70 -4.20 -1.95
N GLY A 93 -4.29 -4.70 -3.03
CA GLY A 93 -3.64 -4.92 -4.31
C GLY A 93 -3.91 -6.31 -4.88
N ASP A 94 -3.26 -6.64 -5.98
CA ASP A 94 -3.45 -7.89 -6.71
C ASP A 94 -2.47 -8.96 -6.22
N PHE A 95 -3.01 -9.98 -5.55
CA PHE A 95 -2.23 -11.08 -5.01
C PHE A 95 -2.18 -12.31 -5.92
N ASN A 96 -2.96 -12.36 -7.01
CA ASN A 96 -3.02 -13.50 -7.93
C ASN A 96 -3.08 -14.89 -7.25
N PHE A 97 -3.92 -15.06 -6.22
CA PHE A 97 -4.18 -16.36 -5.57
C PHE A 97 -5.56 -16.92 -5.97
N PRO A 98 -5.74 -17.45 -7.19
CA PRO A 98 -7.06 -17.93 -7.66
C PRO A 98 -7.61 -19.11 -6.87
N PHE A 99 -6.75 -19.80 -6.11
CA PHE A 99 -7.09 -20.94 -5.28
C PHE A 99 -7.47 -20.56 -3.84
N LEU A 100 -7.27 -19.31 -3.43
CA LEU A 100 -7.75 -18.79 -2.15
C LEU A 100 -9.19 -18.29 -2.33
N LYS A 101 -10.15 -18.96 -1.67
CA LYS A 101 -11.58 -18.68 -1.81
C LYS A 101 -12.07 -17.83 -0.65
N TRP A 102 -12.76 -16.75 -1.00
CA TRP A 102 -13.39 -15.82 -0.08
C TRP A 102 -14.92 -15.97 -0.16
N PRO A 103 -15.66 -15.69 0.93
CA PRO A 103 -15.20 -15.05 2.18
C PRO A 103 -14.48 -15.99 3.17
N GLU A 104 -14.48 -17.30 2.96
CA GLU A 104 -14.05 -18.25 4.00
C GLU A 104 -12.52 -18.35 4.20
N GLY A 105 -11.72 -17.77 3.29
CA GLY A 105 -10.25 -17.86 3.34
C GLY A 105 -9.73 -19.28 3.09
N ILE A 106 -10.46 -20.10 2.31
CA ILE A 106 -10.14 -21.52 2.12
C ILE A 106 -9.21 -21.72 0.93
N LEU A 107 -8.13 -22.48 1.13
CA LEU A 107 -7.20 -22.87 0.09
C LEU A 107 -7.69 -24.11 -0.68
N THR A 108 -7.74 -23.99 -2.00
CA THR A 108 -8.21 -25.05 -2.91
C THR A 108 -7.09 -25.50 -3.88
N GLY A 109 -7.41 -26.36 -4.84
CA GLY A 109 -6.47 -27.04 -5.74
C GLY A 109 -5.36 -26.14 -6.30
N SER A 110 -4.15 -26.31 -5.77
CA SER A 110 -2.92 -25.59 -6.14
C SER A 110 -1.69 -26.35 -5.63
N THR A 111 -0.50 -25.94 -6.05
CA THR A 111 0.76 -26.51 -5.58
C THR A 111 0.99 -26.22 -4.09
N LEU A 112 1.79 -27.05 -3.41
CA LEU A 112 2.17 -26.79 -2.02
C LEU A 112 2.88 -25.44 -1.87
N ALA A 113 3.77 -25.11 -2.82
CA ALA A 113 4.51 -23.86 -2.83
C ALA A 113 3.61 -22.61 -2.95
N ASP A 114 2.53 -22.69 -3.73
CA ASP A 114 1.55 -21.62 -3.85
C ASP A 114 0.68 -21.50 -2.59
N LYS A 115 0.29 -22.63 -2.01
CA LYS A 115 -0.47 -22.64 -0.74
C LYS A 115 0.33 -22.01 0.39
N CYS A 116 1.60 -22.39 0.57
CA CYS A 116 2.45 -21.80 1.61
C CYS A 116 2.63 -20.29 1.44
N GLN A 117 2.66 -19.78 0.21
CA GLN A 117 2.67 -18.33 -0.04
C GLN A 117 1.36 -17.69 0.47
N ALA A 118 0.20 -18.21 0.08
CA ALA A 118 -1.07 -17.68 0.56
C ALA A 118 -1.23 -17.80 2.08
N GLU A 119 -0.78 -18.90 2.69
CA GLU A 119 -0.75 -19.09 4.16
C GLU A 119 0.09 -18.01 4.84
N SER A 120 1.25 -17.65 4.28
CA SER A 120 2.11 -16.61 4.85
C SER A 120 1.47 -15.22 4.85
N LEU A 121 0.61 -14.93 3.85
CA LEU A 121 -0.22 -13.73 3.82
C LEU A 121 -1.32 -13.78 4.91
N LEU A 122 -2.01 -14.90 5.03
CA LEU A 122 -3.07 -15.08 6.03
C LEU A 122 -2.52 -15.02 7.46
N GLU A 123 -1.32 -15.55 7.68
CA GLU A 123 -0.63 -15.46 8.97
C GLU A 123 -0.36 -14.01 9.38
N ILE A 124 0.16 -13.20 8.44
CA ILE A 124 0.37 -11.75 8.64
C ILE A 124 -0.95 -11.01 8.90
N ALA A 125 -1.99 -11.33 8.14
CA ALA A 125 -3.30 -10.73 8.36
C ALA A 125 -3.83 -11.05 9.76
N ASN A 126 -3.76 -12.32 10.18
CA ASN A 126 -4.22 -12.77 11.48
C ASN A 126 -3.40 -12.19 12.64
N SER A 127 -2.06 -12.08 12.50
CA SER A 127 -1.21 -11.52 13.57
C SER A 127 -1.47 -10.03 13.83
N THR A 128 -2.07 -9.33 12.87
CA THR A 128 -2.39 -7.90 12.96
C THR A 128 -3.89 -7.59 12.91
N PHE A 129 -4.72 -8.62 13.15
CA PHE A 129 -6.18 -8.52 13.14
C PHE A 129 -6.76 -7.88 11.88
N LEU A 130 -6.09 -8.08 10.73
CA LEU A 130 -6.59 -7.61 9.45
C LEU A 130 -7.60 -8.60 8.90
N ILE A 131 -8.77 -8.09 8.55
CA ILE A 131 -9.87 -8.86 7.97
C ILE A 131 -9.98 -8.51 6.49
N GLN A 132 -10.12 -9.53 5.65
CA GLN A 132 -10.36 -9.36 4.22
C GLN A 132 -11.84 -9.05 3.97
N VAL A 133 -12.14 -7.93 3.31
CA VAL A 133 -13.53 -7.41 3.19
C VAL A 133 -14.16 -7.54 1.79
N ILE A 134 -13.39 -7.84 0.76
CA ILE A 134 -13.86 -8.03 -0.62
C ILE A 134 -14.47 -9.42 -0.78
N THR A 135 -15.74 -9.47 -1.18
CA THR A 135 -16.50 -10.71 -1.37
C THR A 135 -16.95 -10.93 -2.82
N GLU A 136 -16.71 -9.97 -3.71
CA GLU A 136 -17.11 -10.02 -5.12
C GLU A 136 -15.91 -10.35 -6.04
N PRO A 137 -16.11 -11.13 -7.11
CA PRO A 137 -15.05 -11.42 -8.09
C PRO A 137 -14.42 -10.15 -8.66
N THR A 138 -13.08 -10.12 -8.67
CA THR A 138 -12.29 -8.99 -9.17
C THR A 138 -11.68 -9.29 -10.53
N ARG A 139 -11.59 -10.57 -10.93
CA ARG A 139 -11.18 -11.00 -12.26
C ARG A 139 -11.87 -12.30 -12.64
N GLY A 140 -12.72 -12.26 -13.66
CA GLY A 140 -13.52 -13.43 -14.07
C GLY A 140 -14.39 -13.94 -12.91
N LYS A 141 -14.10 -15.14 -12.40
CA LYS A 141 -14.78 -15.77 -11.25
C LYS A 141 -13.96 -15.76 -9.96
N ASN A 142 -12.76 -15.17 -9.98
CA ASN A 142 -11.84 -15.19 -8.85
C ASN A 142 -11.78 -13.82 -8.17
N ILE A 143 -11.45 -13.84 -6.88
CA ILE A 143 -11.16 -12.67 -6.07
C ILE A 143 -9.63 -12.65 -5.91
N LEU A 144 -8.96 -11.85 -6.73
CA LEU A 144 -7.50 -11.77 -6.78
C LEU A 144 -6.99 -10.47 -6.16
N ASP A 145 -7.76 -9.41 -6.32
CA ASP A 145 -7.54 -8.12 -5.70
C ASP A 145 -8.16 -8.16 -4.31
N LEU A 146 -7.35 -7.98 -3.28
CA LEU A 146 -7.75 -8.13 -1.89
C LEU A 146 -7.73 -6.78 -1.18
N LEU A 147 -8.55 -6.63 -0.14
CA LEU A 147 -8.43 -5.54 0.82
C LEU A 147 -8.53 -6.12 2.22
N PHE A 148 -7.45 -6.00 2.97
CA PHE A 148 -7.32 -6.35 4.37
C PHE A 148 -7.31 -5.09 5.22
N THR A 149 -8.07 -5.05 6.32
CA THR A 149 -8.10 -3.91 7.24
C THR A 149 -8.35 -4.32 8.69
N ASN A 150 -7.77 -3.57 9.64
CA ASN A 150 -8.07 -3.70 11.07
C ASN A 150 -9.29 -2.85 11.50
N ASN A 151 -9.89 -2.09 10.58
CA ASN A 151 -11.03 -1.22 10.86
C ASN A 151 -12.12 -1.42 9.81
N CYS A 152 -12.91 -2.49 9.97
CA CYS A 152 -13.98 -2.83 9.04
C CYS A 152 -15.10 -1.77 9.02
N ASP A 153 -15.37 -1.10 10.14
CA ASP A 153 -16.40 -0.07 10.25
C ASP A 153 -16.09 1.17 9.39
N ALA A 154 -14.81 1.39 9.08
CA ALA A 154 -14.39 2.43 8.16
C ALA A 154 -14.76 2.12 6.70
N VAL A 155 -15.07 0.86 6.35
CA VAL A 155 -15.45 0.45 4.99
C VAL A 155 -16.97 0.38 4.89
N ASN A 156 -17.56 1.24 4.05
CA ASN A 156 -19.00 1.39 3.90
C ASN A 156 -19.56 0.51 2.77
N ASN A 157 -18.98 0.63 1.57
CA ASN A 157 -19.44 -0.07 0.39
C ASN A 157 -18.25 -0.45 -0.50
N ILE A 158 -18.36 -1.60 -1.15
CA ILE A 158 -17.37 -2.10 -2.12
C ILE A 158 -18.14 -2.50 -3.37
N SER A 159 -17.68 -2.09 -4.54
CA SER A 159 -18.24 -2.52 -5.82
C SER A 159 -17.14 -2.89 -6.81
N ALA A 160 -17.32 -4.00 -7.53
CA ALA A 160 -16.45 -4.42 -8.62
C ALA A 160 -17.09 -4.15 -9.99
N GLU A 161 -16.53 -3.20 -10.75
CA GLU A 161 -17.06 -2.77 -12.05
C GLU A 161 -16.19 -3.30 -13.19
N LYS A 162 -16.80 -3.95 -14.20
CA LYS A 162 -16.07 -4.31 -15.43
C LYS A 162 -15.61 -3.05 -16.15
N THR A 163 -14.42 -3.13 -16.77
CA THR A 163 -13.90 -2.05 -17.60
C THR A 163 -13.50 -2.57 -18.99
N ILE A 164 -13.37 -1.67 -19.96
CA ILE A 164 -12.84 -2.00 -21.29
C ILE A 164 -11.31 -1.97 -21.35
N PHE A 165 -10.65 -1.49 -20.30
CA PHE A 165 -9.20 -1.23 -20.27
C PHE A 165 -8.41 -2.34 -19.57
N SER A 166 -9.08 -3.24 -18.85
CA SER A 166 -8.47 -4.30 -18.07
C SER A 166 -9.39 -5.52 -18.03
N ASP A 167 -8.80 -6.71 -17.90
CA ASP A 167 -9.52 -7.94 -17.57
C ASP A 167 -9.83 -8.06 -16.07
N HIS A 168 -9.20 -7.23 -15.23
CA HIS A 168 -9.62 -6.98 -13.86
C HIS A 168 -10.76 -5.95 -13.81
N ASN A 169 -11.65 -6.15 -12.85
CA ASN A 169 -12.69 -5.20 -12.48
C ASN A 169 -12.07 -4.02 -11.72
N LEU A 170 -12.55 -2.81 -11.97
CA LEU A 170 -12.26 -1.65 -11.16
C LEU A 170 -12.97 -1.79 -9.82
N LEU A 171 -12.21 -1.85 -8.75
CA LEU A 171 -12.74 -1.80 -7.39
C LEU A 171 -12.95 -0.35 -6.95
N ARG A 172 -14.15 -0.06 -6.48
CA ARG A 172 -14.47 1.19 -5.77
C ARG A 172 -14.82 0.85 -4.34
N ILE A 173 -14.06 1.42 -3.41
CA ILE A 173 -14.26 1.23 -1.98
C ILE A 173 -14.60 2.59 -1.37
N HIS A 174 -15.81 2.68 -0.82
CA HIS A 174 -16.28 3.85 -0.10
C HIS A 174 -15.93 3.70 1.37
N THR A 175 -15.32 4.73 1.95
CA THR A 175 -14.89 4.72 3.35
C THR A 175 -15.51 5.87 4.13
N ASN A 176 -15.67 5.67 5.43
CA ASN A 176 -16.27 6.63 6.37
C ASN A 176 -15.21 7.48 7.10
N TYR A 177 -13.97 7.52 6.58
CA TYR A 177 -12.89 8.29 7.18
C TYR A 177 -13.21 9.78 7.18
N GLN A 178 -13.48 10.32 8.36
CA GLN A 178 -13.68 11.74 8.53
C GLN A 178 -12.37 12.50 8.28
N LYS A 179 -12.50 13.74 7.83
CA LYS A 179 -11.36 14.63 7.69
C LYS A 179 -10.77 14.87 9.07
N SER A 180 -9.54 14.45 9.33
CA SER A 180 -8.89 14.78 10.59
C SER A 180 -8.79 16.30 10.70
N THR A 181 -9.35 16.84 11.77
CA THR A 181 -9.02 18.18 12.26
C THR A 181 -7.70 18.06 13.04
N LEU A 182 -6.58 17.82 12.34
CA LEU A 182 -5.29 18.01 13.00
C LEU A 182 -5.26 19.46 13.49
N PRO A 183 -4.91 19.72 14.77
CA PRO A 183 -4.63 21.08 15.20
C PRO A 183 -3.55 21.66 14.27
N PRO A 184 -3.59 22.97 13.93
CA PRO A 184 -2.49 23.59 13.21
C PRO A 184 -1.19 23.26 13.94
N GLU A 185 -0.14 22.93 13.18
CA GLU A 185 1.21 22.81 13.73
C GLU A 185 1.42 23.99 14.68
N VAL A 186 1.85 23.70 15.92
CA VAL A 186 2.38 24.74 16.78
C VAL A 186 3.65 25.21 16.08
N THR A 187 3.52 26.21 15.22
CA THR A 187 4.65 27.02 14.81
C THR A 187 5.14 27.63 16.10
N SER A 188 6.24 27.09 16.65
CA SER A 188 7.05 27.84 17.58
C SER A 188 7.27 29.22 16.96
N PRO A 189 7.15 30.33 17.72
CA PRO A 189 7.35 31.65 17.16
C PRO A 189 8.73 31.65 16.52
N ALA A 190 8.77 31.85 15.20
CA ALA A 190 10.01 32.01 14.48
C ALA A 190 10.81 33.11 15.19
N GLU A 191 11.98 32.76 15.75
CA GLU A 191 13.01 33.75 15.96
C GLU A 191 13.27 34.37 14.59
N LYS A 192 12.79 35.59 14.40
CA LYS A 192 13.06 36.40 13.23
C LYS A 192 14.55 36.69 13.23
N ASN A 193 15.34 35.80 12.64
CA ASN A 193 16.70 36.08 12.30
C ASN A 193 16.67 36.95 11.02
N PRO A 194 17.02 38.24 11.08
CA PRO A 194 16.82 39.19 9.99
C PRO A 194 17.78 38.99 8.79
N PHE A 195 18.46 37.85 8.72
CA PHE A 195 19.45 37.52 7.70
C PHE A 195 19.11 36.30 6.83
N SER A 196 17.92 35.70 6.96
CA SER A 196 17.53 34.53 6.14
C SER A 196 17.28 34.85 4.66
N SER A 197 17.22 36.13 4.29
CA SER A 197 17.09 36.61 2.90
C SER A 197 18.41 36.61 2.10
N LEU A 198 19.47 35.99 2.61
CA LEU A 198 20.76 35.87 1.91
C LEU A 198 21.16 34.40 1.80
N ASN A 199 20.62 33.71 0.78
CA ASN A 199 21.30 32.56 0.20
C ASN A 199 21.47 32.81 -1.30
N PHE A 200 22.72 33.15 -1.64
CA PHE A 200 23.22 33.34 -2.99
C PHE A 200 23.10 32.04 -3.79
N LEU A 201 22.55 32.17 -5.00
CA LEU A 201 22.70 31.17 -6.06
C LEU A 201 24.19 31.01 -6.38
N ALA A 202 24.77 29.87 -6.03
CA ALA A 202 26.01 29.41 -6.66
C ALA A 202 25.64 28.41 -7.76
N ALA A 203 25.55 28.93 -8.98
CA ALA A 203 25.53 28.12 -10.20
C ALA A 203 26.89 27.44 -10.41
N LYS A 204 26.87 26.22 -10.94
CA LYS A 204 28.04 25.44 -11.38
C LYS A 204 28.76 26.13 -12.55
N SER A 205 30.09 26.03 -12.60
CA SER A 205 30.87 25.70 -13.82
C SER A 205 32.37 25.53 -13.47
N THR A 206 32.93 24.32 -13.63
CA THR A 206 33.93 23.92 -14.65
C THR A 206 35.35 24.50 -14.49
N GLY A 207 36.37 23.63 -14.58
CA GLY A 207 37.71 24.05 -15.02
C GLY A 207 38.89 23.32 -14.37
N SER A 208 39.44 22.38 -15.13
CA SER A 208 40.82 21.85 -15.15
C SER A 208 41.92 22.64 -14.42
N SER A 209 42.77 21.91 -13.67
CA SER A 209 44.18 21.64 -14.01
C SER A 209 44.71 20.52 -13.12
#